data_AF-A0A4Q5X668-F1
#
_entry.id   AF-A0A4Q5X668-F1
#
_cell.length_a   1.000
_cell.length_b   1.000
_cell.length_c   1.000
_cell.angle_alpha   90.00
_cell.angle_beta   90.00
_cell.angle_gamma   90.00
#
_symmetry.space_group_name_H-M   'P 1'
#
loop_
_entity.id
_entity.type
_entity.pdbx_description
1 polymer ?
#
loop_
_entity_poly.entity_id
_entity_poly.type
_entity_poly.pdbx_seq_one_letter_code
_entity_poly.pdbx_strand_id
1 'polypeptide(L)'
;MGSRKTGLSAILSVVCWAVVGCASAPKPATTAANSPSEAAPAASPAPSPKAVPAEGKAAEPVKESPKPAEDARDGLRKASRPPMDLLTGNNVVYVFNFSGSAKGETAKAQCESEGDPASVRGCLAKEREKIPVESVRFVKDAHGQFWWVTYNRYKGNLLKWHKVQFMPGKEDADTISLSLVGKDKGIAPMPRVPAALKVELPNDYSIVISDPEHGDMMFDAKIGLMDPEPPN
;
A
#
# COMPACT_ATOMS: atom_id res chain seq x y z
N MET A 1 4.46 48.68 5.47
CA MET A 1 4.90 48.83 6.88
C MET A 1 3.71 48.54 7.78
N GLY A 2 3.76 47.43 8.52
CA GLY A 2 2.65 46.99 9.38
C GLY A 2 3.13 45.90 10.33
N SER A 3 3.77 46.33 11.41
CA SER A 3 4.40 45.51 12.44
C SER A 3 3.35 44.98 13.43
N ARG A 4 3.29 43.67 13.69
CA ARG A 4 2.51 43.08 14.80
C ARG A 4 3.29 41.99 15.55
N LYS A 5 4.00 42.48 16.56
CA LYS A 5 4.27 41.96 17.92
C LYS A 5 4.03 40.47 18.19
N THR A 6 5.15 39.80 18.46
CA THR A 6 5.32 38.52 19.18
C THR A 6 4.80 38.61 20.62
N GLY A 7 3.92 37.68 21.00
CA GLY A 7 3.51 37.44 22.39
C GLY A 7 4.26 36.24 22.97
N LEU A 8 5.26 36.54 23.79
CA LEU A 8 6.00 35.60 24.63
C LEU A 8 5.09 35.21 25.81
N SER A 9 4.77 33.93 25.99
CA SER A 9 4.15 33.46 27.23
C SER A 9 4.88 32.21 27.72
N ALA A 10 5.81 32.46 28.64
CA ALA A 10 6.48 31.45 29.43
C ALA A 10 5.60 31.15 30.65
N ILE A 11 5.15 29.90 30.81
CA ILE A 11 4.70 29.41 32.12
C ILE A 11 5.40 28.08 32.40
N LEU A 12 6.38 28.25 33.27
CA LEU A 12 7.07 27.29 34.11
C LEU A 12 6.04 26.57 35.00
N SER A 13 6.01 25.23 34.99
CA SER A 13 5.42 24.48 36.11
C SER A 13 6.07 23.11 36.27
N VAL A 14 7.06 23.10 37.16
CA VAL A 14 7.70 21.94 37.77
C VAL A 14 6.71 21.31 38.75
N VAL A 15 6.33 20.05 38.55
CA VAL A 15 5.89 19.16 39.64
C VAL A 15 6.39 17.73 39.32
N CYS A 16 7.50 17.37 39.95
CA CYS A 16 7.83 15.98 40.30
C CYS A 16 6.61 15.32 40.93
N TRP A 17 6.40 14.01 40.76
CA TRP A 17 6.10 13.08 41.85
C TRP A 17 6.49 11.68 41.40
N ALA A 18 7.48 11.14 42.11
CA ALA A 18 7.90 9.76 42.02
C ALA A 18 6.93 8.89 42.82
N VAL A 19 6.44 7.80 42.22
CA VAL A 19 5.92 6.67 42.99
C VAL A 19 6.49 5.39 42.41
N VAL A 20 7.36 4.79 43.22
CA VAL A 20 7.98 3.48 43.06
C VAL A 20 6.94 2.42 43.42
N GLY A 21 6.71 1.46 42.52
CA GLY A 21 5.82 0.32 42.74
C GLY A 21 6.37 -0.97 42.13
N CYS A 22 7.10 -1.74 42.94
CA CYS A 22 7.18 -3.21 42.91
C CYS A 22 5.78 -3.86 42.82
N ALA A 23 5.54 -5.11 42.45
CA ALA A 23 6.27 -6.24 41.91
C ALA A 23 5.21 -7.35 41.68
N SER A 24 5.58 -8.37 40.89
CA SER A 24 5.01 -9.72 40.93
C SER A 24 3.64 -9.97 40.27
N ALA A 25 3.66 -10.53 39.06
CA ALA A 25 2.58 -11.38 38.55
C ALA A 25 3.17 -12.73 38.05
N PRO A 26 2.54 -13.87 38.39
CA PRO A 26 3.08 -15.20 38.13
C PRO A 26 2.92 -15.66 36.68
N LYS A 27 3.89 -16.47 36.25
CA LYS A 27 4.07 -17.10 34.95
C LYS A 27 3.00 -18.20 34.70
N PRO A 28 2.21 -18.15 33.61
CA PRO A 28 1.38 -19.27 33.21
C PRO A 28 2.22 -20.40 32.61
N ALA A 29 1.88 -21.63 32.98
CA ALA A 29 2.48 -22.87 32.50
C ALA A 29 2.19 -23.09 31.00
N THR A 30 3.23 -23.36 30.21
CA THR A 30 3.11 -23.85 28.84
C THR A 30 3.01 -25.37 28.89
N THR A 31 1.80 -25.88 28.71
CA THR A 31 1.52 -27.30 28.49
C THR A 31 2.01 -27.69 27.09
N ALA A 32 2.84 -28.73 27.05
CA ALA A 32 3.30 -29.39 25.83
C ALA A 32 2.12 -30.04 25.09
N ALA A 33 2.12 -29.93 23.76
CA ALA A 33 1.29 -30.77 22.89
C ALA A 33 2.16 -31.34 21.77
N ASN A 34 2.43 -32.64 21.92
CA ASN A 34 2.79 -33.67 20.95
C ASN A 34 2.79 -33.29 19.44
N SER A 35 3.96 -33.47 18.82
CA SER A 35 4.08 -34.22 17.54
C SER A 35 3.98 -35.74 17.85
N PRO A 36 3.81 -36.69 16.90
CA PRO A 36 3.89 -36.60 15.42
C PRO A 36 2.71 -37.34 14.73
N SER A 37 2.75 -37.46 13.39
CA SER A 37 2.35 -38.65 12.58
C SER A 37 1.72 -38.18 11.26
N GLU A 38 2.35 -38.28 10.09
CA GLU A 38 2.78 -39.45 9.30
C GLU A 38 1.93 -39.55 8.02
N ALA A 39 2.58 -40.05 6.96
CA ALA A 39 2.05 -40.56 5.69
C ALA A 39 1.83 -39.57 4.52
N ALA A 40 2.89 -39.43 3.71
CA ALA A 40 2.79 -39.56 2.25
C ALA A 40 2.41 -41.03 1.92
N PRO A 41 1.80 -41.39 0.76
CA PRO A 41 2.54 -41.35 -0.52
C PRO A 41 1.72 -41.19 -1.83
N ALA A 42 2.48 -40.95 -2.91
CA ALA A 42 2.31 -41.47 -4.28
C ALA A 42 1.08 -41.02 -5.11
N ALA A 43 1.09 -41.00 -6.44
CA ALA A 43 2.09 -40.97 -7.50
C ALA A 43 1.29 -40.65 -8.79
N SER A 44 2.02 -40.21 -9.83
CA SER A 44 1.53 -39.84 -11.17
C SER A 44 0.68 -40.92 -11.87
N PRO A 45 -0.15 -40.55 -12.86
CA PRO A 45 0.35 -40.68 -14.24
C PRO A 45 -0.11 -39.58 -15.22
N ALA A 46 0.85 -39.04 -15.98
CA ALA A 46 0.71 -38.86 -17.44
C ALA A 46 1.13 -40.19 -18.12
N PRO A 47 0.97 -40.44 -19.44
CA PRO A 47 0.57 -39.56 -20.55
C PRO A 47 -0.43 -40.21 -21.53
N SER A 48 -0.94 -39.46 -22.52
CA SER A 48 -0.80 -39.87 -23.93
C SER A 48 -1.35 -38.86 -24.95
N PRO A 49 -0.74 -38.81 -26.15
CA PRO A 49 -0.93 -37.78 -27.17
C PRO A 49 -2.00 -38.15 -28.20
N LYS A 50 -2.53 -37.17 -28.95
CA LYS A 50 -3.02 -37.39 -30.31
C LYS A 50 -2.84 -36.12 -31.16
N ALA A 51 -2.33 -36.37 -32.36
CA ALA A 51 -1.90 -35.41 -33.37
C ALA A 51 -3.06 -34.83 -34.21
N VAL A 52 -2.78 -33.61 -34.70
CA VAL A 52 -3.12 -32.91 -35.98
C VAL A 52 -3.46 -33.85 -37.17
N PRO A 53 -4.03 -33.41 -38.34
CA PRO A 53 -4.29 -32.04 -38.84
C PRO A 53 -5.55 -31.81 -39.73
N ALA A 54 -5.84 -30.55 -40.12
CA ALA A 54 -6.07 -30.14 -41.53
C ALA A 54 -6.48 -28.64 -41.70
N GLU A 55 -5.65 -27.95 -42.50
CA GLU A 55 -5.97 -27.01 -43.60
C GLU A 55 -6.98 -25.84 -43.43
N GLY A 56 -6.44 -24.63 -43.67
CA GLY A 56 -6.78 -23.89 -44.89
C GLY A 56 -7.83 -22.78 -44.77
N LYS A 57 -7.39 -21.56 -44.47
CA LYS A 57 -8.02 -20.36 -45.04
C LYS A 57 -7.03 -19.20 -45.15
N ALA A 58 -6.67 -18.87 -46.39
CA ALA A 58 -5.94 -17.65 -46.72
C ALA A 58 -6.76 -16.44 -46.28
N ALA A 59 -6.17 -15.60 -45.43
CA ALA A 59 -6.70 -14.29 -45.06
C ALA A 59 -5.88 -13.21 -45.76
N GLU A 60 -6.61 -12.25 -46.32
CA GLU A 60 -6.13 -11.07 -47.04
C GLU A 60 -5.13 -10.23 -46.24
N PRO A 61 -4.25 -9.45 -46.92
CA PRO A 61 -3.31 -8.58 -46.26
C PRO A 61 -4.04 -7.44 -45.54
N VAL A 62 -4.21 -7.57 -44.22
CA VAL A 62 -4.68 -6.50 -43.35
C VAL A 62 -3.60 -5.43 -43.31
N LYS A 63 -3.97 -4.25 -43.81
CA LYS A 63 -3.21 -3.01 -43.75
C LYS A 63 -2.80 -2.75 -42.31
N GLU A 64 -1.50 -2.82 -42.06
CA GLU A 64 -0.87 -2.62 -40.75
C GLU A 64 -1.14 -1.20 -40.27
N SER A 65 -2.11 -1.05 -39.37
CA SER A 65 -2.33 0.20 -38.64
C SER A 65 -1.06 0.52 -37.84
N PRO A 66 -0.58 1.77 -37.85
CA PRO A 66 0.62 2.15 -37.13
C PRO A 66 0.45 1.85 -35.64
N LYS A 67 1.32 0.98 -35.11
CA LYS A 67 1.42 0.70 -33.68
C LYS A 67 1.53 2.04 -32.93
N PRO A 68 0.66 2.31 -31.93
CA PRO A 68 0.86 3.43 -31.02
C PRO A 68 2.25 3.30 -30.40
N ALA A 69 2.99 4.40 -30.38
CA ALA A 69 4.30 4.46 -29.73
C ALA A 69 4.18 3.90 -28.30
N GLU A 70 4.89 2.81 -28.02
CA GLU A 70 5.10 2.33 -26.66
C GLU A 70 5.89 3.41 -25.93
N ASP A 71 5.20 4.23 -25.14
CA ASP A 71 5.82 5.12 -24.17
C ASP A 71 6.78 4.33 -23.30
N ALA A 72 8.07 4.67 -23.41
CA ALA A 72 9.20 4.04 -22.76
C ALA A 72 9.25 4.38 -21.25
N ARG A 73 8.23 3.96 -20.49
CA ARG A 73 8.32 3.89 -19.03
C ARG A 73 8.91 2.54 -18.62
N ASP A 74 10.22 2.53 -18.36
CA ASP A 74 11.00 1.50 -17.66
C ASP A 74 10.89 0.04 -18.12
N GLY A 75 10.30 -0.24 -19.29
CA GLY A 75 10.08 -1.60 -19.79
C GLY A 75 9.01 -2.38 -19.01
N LEU A 76 8.26 -1.72 -18.12
CA LEU A 76 7.14 -2.34 -17.43
C LEU A 76 5.90 -2.29 -18.33
N ARG A 77 5.20 -3.43 -18.43
CA ARG A 77 3.98 -3.53 -19.23
C ARG A 77 2.92 -2.60 -18.64
N LYS A 78 2.22 -1.89 -19.54
CA LYS A 78 1.03 -1.11 -19.21
C LYS A 78 0.01 -2.00 -18.48
N ALA A 79 -0.78 -1.38 -17.61
CA ALA A 79 -1.88 -2.02 -16.89
C ALA A 79 -2.71 -2.91 -17.84
N SER A 80 -2.84 -4.19 -17.51
CA SER A 80 -3.48 -5.19 -18.38
C SER A 80 -5.00 -5.26 -18.19
N ARG A 81 -5.51 -4.62 -17.15
CA ARG A 81 -6.91 -4.65 -16.70
C ARG A 81 -7.39 -3.23 -16.36
N PRO A 82 -8.72 -2.98 -16.31
CA PRO A 82 -9.26 -1.71 -15.87
C PRO A 82 -8.70 -1.29 -14.49
N PRO A 83 -8.32 -0.02 -14.29
CA PRO A 83 -7.88 0.52 -13.00
C PRO A 83 -8.66 0.04 -11.78
N MET A 84 -10.00 0.05 -11.82
CA MET A 84 -10.80 -0.36 -10.65
C MET A 84 -10.64 -1.85 -10.32
N ASP A 85 -10.56 -2.71 -11.33
CA ASP A 85 -10.37 -4.17 -11.17
C ASP A 85 -8.96 -4.50 -10.66
N LEU A 86 -7.95 -3.73 -11.09
CA LEU A 86 -6.60 -3.83 -10.55
C LEU A 86 -6.57 -3.43 -9.08
N LEU A 87 -7.13 -2.27 -8.78
CA LEU A 87 -7.07 -1.65 -7.46
C LEU A 87 -7.79 -2.48 -6.40
N THR A 88 -8.94 -3.05 -6.75
CA THR A 88 -9.80 -3.85 -5.85
C THR A 88 -9.57 -5.36 -5.99
N GLY A 89 -8.48 -5.77 -6.63
CA GLY A 89 -8.12 -7.16 -6.83
C GLY A 89 -8.09 -7.97 -5.52
N ASN A 90 -8.50 -9.23 -5.60
CA ASN A 90 -8.54 -10.12 -4.44
C ASN A 90 -7.15 -10.28 -3.82
N ASN A 91 -7.07 -10.11 -2.50
CA ASN A 91 -5.87 -10.30 -1.69
C ASN A 91 -4.63 -9.47 -2.13
N VAL A 92 -4.86 -8.32 -2.77
CA VAL A 92 -3.80 -7.36 -3.08
C VAL A 92 -3.68 -6.35 -1.94
N VAL A 93 -2.45 -6.14 -1.45
CA VAL A 93 -2.09 -5.09 -0.51
C VAL A 93 -0.95 -4.30 -1.11
N TYR A 94 -1.07 -2.97 -1.17
CA TYR A 94 -0.05 -2.11 -1.74
C TYR A 94 0.85 -1.59 -0.62
N VAL A 95 2.11 -2.03 -0.59
CA VAL A 95 3.09 -1.66 0.44
C VAL A 95 3.84 -0.42 0.01
N PHE A 96 4.01 0.54 0.93
CA PHE A 96 4.61 1.82 0.63
C PHE A 96 6.08 1.66 0.17
N ASN A 97 6.38 2.17 -1.03
CA ASN A 97 7.71 2.22 -1.59
C ASN A 97 8.26 3.63 -1.40
N PHE A 98 8.98 3.82 -0.30
CA PHE A 98 9.56 5.12 0.03
C PHE A 98 10.51 5.61 -1.05
N SER A 99 11.42 4.76 -1.52
CA SER A 99 12.42 5.13 -2.55
C SER A 99 11.82 5.58 -3.88
N GLY A 100 10.65 5.05 -4.26
CA GLY A 100 9.94 5.44 -5.48
C GLY A 100 8.93 6.58 -5.28
N SER A 101 8.83 7.14 -4.07
CA SER A 101 7.93 8.25 -3.77
C SER A 101 8.64 9.60 -3.87
N ALA A 102 7.89 10.67 -4.13
CA ALA A 102 8.41 12.04 -4.18
C ALA A 102 9.15 12.43 -2.87
N LYS A 103 8.67 11.93 -1.72
CA LYS A 103 9.35 12.14 -0.42
C LYS A 103 10.66 11.37 -0.32
N GLY A 104 10.72 10.15 -0.80
CA GLY A 104 11.97 9.39 -0.79
C GLY A 104 13.02 9.96 -1.73
N GLU A 105 12.62 10.45 -2.90
CA GLU A 105 13.52 11.16 -3.81
C GLU A 105 14.08 12.44 -3.16
N THR A 106 13.21 13.25 -2.57
CA THR A 106 13.61 14.47 -1.86
C THR A 106 14.53 14.15 -0.68
N ALA A 107 14.18 13.12 0.12
CA ALA A 107 14.98 12.68 1.25
C ALA A 107 16.34 12.15 0.81
N LYS A 108 16.40 11.38 -0.28
CA LYS A 108 17.65 10.89 -0.86
C LYS A 108 18.58 12.03 -1.25
N ALA A 109 18.09 13.01 -1.99
CA ALA A 109 18.88 14.17 -2.38
C ALA A 109 19.39 14.96 -1.16
N GLN A 110 18.60 15.06 -0.09
CA GLN A 110 19.00 15.73 1.16
C GLN A 110 20.05 14.93 1.94
N CYS A 111 19.80 13.64 2.15
CA CYS A 111 20.64 12.76 2.97
C CYS A 111 21.98 12.42 2.32
N GLU A 112 22.07 12.42 0.98
CA GLU A 112 23.33 12.16 0.26
C GLU A 112 24.45 13.16 0.59
N SER A 113 24.12 14.35 1.11
CA SER A 113 25.09 15.34 1.56
C SER A 113 25.88 14.94 2.83
N GLU A 114 25.45 13.90 3.56
CA GLU A 114 26.12 13.44 4.79
C GLU A 114 27.40 12.63 4.52
N GLY A 115 27.64 12.19 3.27
CA GLY A 115 28.91 11.63 2.81
C GLY A 115 29.23 10.19 3.24
N ASP A 116 28.86 9.76 4.45
CA ASP A 116 29.09 8.39 4.91
C ASP A 116 27.84 7.48 4.78
N PRO A 117 27.98 6.20 4.34
CA PRO A 117 26.83 5.33 4.11
C PRO A 117 26.00 4.97 5.37
N ALA A 118 26.54 5.15 6.57
CA ALA A 118 25.81 4.88 7.80
C ALA A 118 24.88 6.05 8.15
N SER A 119 25.38 7.28 8.05
CA SER A 119 24.62 8.51 8.25
C SER A 119 23.53 8.66 7.19
N VAL A 120 23.84 8.47 5.90
CA VAL A 120 22.84 8.49 4.82
C VAL A 120 21.67 7.55 5.11
N ARG A 121 21.94 6.31 5.55
CA ARG A 121 20.90 5.34 5.93
C ARG A 121 20.10 5.79 7.15
N GLY A 122 20.78 6.33 8.16
CA GLY A 122 20.14 6.88 9.37
C GLY A 122 19.24 8.08 9.06
N CYS A 123 19.68 8.98 8.19
CA CYS A 123 18.91 10.11 7.70
C CYS A 123 17.66 9.64 6.93
N LEU A 124 17.83 8.73 5.95
CA LEU A 124 16.72 8.16 5.19
C LEU A 124 15.70 7.45 6.09
N ALA A 125 16.14 6.72 7.10
CA ALA A 125 15.26 6.07 8.07
C ALA A 125 14.41 7.09 8.85
N LYS A 126 15.02 8.19 9.31
CA LYS A 126 14.31 9.29 9.99
C LYS A 126 13.29 9.97 9.08
N GLU A 127 13.63 10.18 7.80
CA GLU A 127 12.68 10.75 6.83
C GLU A 127 11.51 9.79 6.57
N ARG A 128 11.78 8.48 6.49
CA ARG A 128 10.74 7.45 6.33
C ARG A 128 9.78 7.40 7.51
N GLU A 129 10.27 7.55 8.74
CA GLU A 129 9.46 7.52 9.97
C GLU A 129 8.40 8.65 10.02
N LYS A 130 8.59 9.73 9.26
CA LYS A 130 7.62 10.84 9.17
C LYS A 130 6.35 10.50 8.40
N ILE A 131 6.33 9.37 7.69
CA ILE A 131 5.18 8.94 6.87
C ILE A 131 4.47 7.79 7.60
N PRO A 132 3.28 8.03 8.19
CA PRO A 132 2.61 7.06 9.07
C PRO A 132 1.76 6.04 8.29
N VAL A 133 2.22 5.61 7.10
CA VAL A 133 1.54 4.64 6.26
C VAL A 133 2.53 3.56 5.84
N GLU A 134 2.21 2.31 6.14
CA GLU A 134 3.00 1.14 5.75
C GLU A 134 2.44 0.48 4.49
N SER A 135 1.11 0.38 4.43
CA SER A 135 0.43 -0.19 3.27
C SER A 135 -1.00 0.33 3.16
N VAL A 136 -1.56 0.17 1.98
CA VAL A 136 -2.95 0.52 1.67
C VAL A 136 -3.65 -0.65 0.97
N ARG A 137 -4.96 -0.71 1.11
CA ARG A 137 -5.82 -1.68 0.45
C ARG A 137 -7.11 -1.01 0.00
N PHE A 138 -7.60 -1.41 -1.16
CA PHE A 138 -8.92 -1.04 -1.64
C PHE A 138 -9.77 -2.30 -1.67
N VAL A 139 -10.84 -2.31 -0.89
CA VAL A 139 -11.69 -3.50 -0.74
C VAL A 139 -13.12 -3.19 -1.12
N LYS A 140 -13.78 -4.14 -1.78
CA LYS A 140 -15.22 -4.19 -1.92
C LYS A 140 -15.77 -5.15 -0.87
N ASP A 141 -16.67 -4.66 -0.01
CA ASP A 141 -17.29 -5.50 1.01
C ASP A 141 -18.45 -6.35 0.46
N ALA A 142 -19.05 -7.18 1.32
CA ALA A 142 -20.17 -8.05 0.96
C ALA A 142 -21.43 -7.29 0.52
N HIS A 143 -21.57 -6.02 0.92
CA HIS A 143 -22.66 -5.14 0.51
C HIS A 143 -22.34 -4.36 -0.78
N GLY A 144 -21.18 -4.61 -1.37
CA GLY A 144 -20.71 -3.93 -2.57
C GLY A 144 -20.19 -2.51 -2.34
N GLN A 145 -19.97 -2.10 -1.07
CA GLN A 145 -19.36 -0.81 -0.75
C GLN A 145 -17.85 -0.89 -0.87
N PHE A 146 -17.25 0.19 -1.36
CA PHE A 146 -15.81 0.27 -1.52
C PHE A 146 -15.15 1.02 -0.36
N TRP A 147 -14.03 0.50 0.12
CA TRP A 147 -13.28 1.03 1.26
C TRP A 147 -11.80 1.17 0.94
N TRP A 148 -11.26 2.35 1.20
CA TRP A 148 -9.84 2.62 1.25
C TRP A 148 -9.37 2.42 2.69
N VAL A 149 -8.50 1.45 2.88
CA VAL A 149 -7.99 1.06 4.19
C VAL A 149 -6.49 1.30 4.20
N THR A 150 -6.02 2.09 5.15
CA THR A 150 -4.58 2.23 5.40
C THR A 150 -4.20 1.37 6.59
N TYR A 151 -2.98 0.85 6.52
CA TYR A 151 -2.39 0.06 7.59
C TYR A 151 -1.08 0.70 8.02
N ASN A 152 -0.83 0.65 9.32
CA ASN A 152 0.43 1.09 9.89
C ASN A 152 0.81 0.16 11.06
N ARG A 153 2.11 0.04 11.30
CA ARG A 153 2.66 -0.81 12.34
C ARG A 153 2.66 -0.07 13.66
N TYR A 154 2.01 -0.65 14.67
CA TYR A 154 2.07 -0.18 16.04
C TYR A 154 2.47 -1.33 16.95
N LYS A 155 3.58 -1.16 17.68
CA LYS A 155 4.14 -2.17 18.58
C LYS A 155 4.31 -3.54 17.90
N GLY A 156 4.79 -3.53 16.66
CA GLY A 156 5.02 -4.74 15.85
C GLY A 156 3.80 -5.27 15.09
N ASN A 157 2.58 -4.83 15.43
CA ASN A 157 1.34 -5.31 14.81
C ASN A 157 0.89 -4.38 13.68
N LEU A 158 0.39 -4.96 12.58
CA LEU A 158 -0.19 -4.20 11.48
C LEU A 158 -1.66 -3.90 11.80
N LEU A 159 -1.99 -2.63 12.04
CA LEU A 159 -3.33 -2.20 12.44
C LEU A 159 -4.02 -1.41 11.32
N LYS A 160 -5.34 -1.57 11.19
CA LYS A 160 -6.20 -0.78 10.29
C LYS A 160 -6.31 0.65 10.82
N TRP A 161 -5.44 1.54 10.35
CA TRP A 161 -5.29 2.89 10.89
C TRP A 161 -6.44 3.80 10.46
N HIS A 162 -6.72 3.79 9.15
CA HIS A 162 -7.83 4.50 8.52
C HIS A 162 -8.72 3.51 7.75
N LYS A 163 -10.02 3.76 7.71
CA LYS A 163 -11.01 3.04 6.89
C LYS A 163 -12.05 4.04 6.39
N VAL A 164 -11.91 4.44 5.13
CA VAL A 164 -12.75 5.47 4.51
C VAL A 164 -13.52 4.87 3.35
N GLN A 165 -14.82 5.14 3.29
CA GLN A 165 -15.63 4.68 2.17
C GLN A 165 -15.33 5.55 0.94
N PHE A 166 -15.33 4.96 -0.25
CA PHE A 166 -15.17 5.73 -1.48
C PHE A 166 -16.17 5.31 -2.54
N MET A 167 -16.36 6.20 -3.51
CA MET A 167 -17.09 5.95 -4.75
C MET A 167 -16.12 6.05 -5.92
N PRO A 168 -16.11 5.06 -6.84
CA PRO A 168 -15.40 5.19 -8.12
C PRO A 168 -15.83 6.46 -8.86
N GLY A 169 -14.86 7.25 -9.30
CA GLY A 169 -15.06 8.45 -10.09
C GLY A 169 -14.72 8.23 -11.57
N LYS A 170 -14.10 9.24 -12.19
CA LYS A 170 -13.59 9.14 -13.55
C LYS A 170 -12.42 8.16 -13.61
N GLU A 171 -12.47 7.28 -14.60
CA GLU A 171 -11.44 6.29 -14.93
C GLU A 171 -10.90 6.61 -16.34
N ASP A 172 -9.58 6.66 -16.45
CA ASP A 172 -8.83 6.80 -17.71
C ASP A 172 -7.96 5.54 -17.90
N ALA A 173 -7.06 5.51 -18.88
CA ALA A 173 -6.29 4.29 -19.21
C ALA A 173 -5.40 3.78 -18.06
N ASP A 174 -4.80 4.69 -17.30
CA ASP A 174 -3.82 4.41 -16.25
C ASP A 174 -4.12 5.21 -14.97
N THR A 175 -5.27 5.88 -14.88
CA THR A 175 -5.62 6.67 -13.70
C THR A 175 -7.08 6.48 -13.31
N ILE A 176 -7.34 6.60 -12.02
CA ILE A 176 -8.68 6.59 -11.46
C ILE A 176 -8.81 7.61 -10.34
N SER A 177 -9.91 8.36 -10.36
CA SER A 177 -10.30 9.26 -9.29
C SER A 177 -11.28 8.55 -8.36
N LEU A 178 -11.09 8.68 -7.05
CA LEU A 178 -11.96 8.11 -6.03
C LEU A 178 -12.54 9.25 -5.20
N SER A 179 -13.86 9.35 -5.14
CA SER A 179 -14.52 10.32 -4.26
C SER A 179 -14.66 9.72 -2.87
N LEU A 180 -14.02 10.30 -1.86
CA LEU A 180 -14.08 9.78 -0.49
C LEU A 180 -15.34 10.30 0.20
N VAL A 181 -16.09 9.40 0.83
CA VAL A 181 -17.39 9.70 1.43
C VAL A 181 -17.44 9.27 2.89
N GLY A 182 -18.18 10.04 3.68
CA GLY A 182 -18.38 9.75 5.10
C GLY A 182 -17.18 10.12 5.98
N LYS A 183 -17.17 9.55 7.19
CA LYS A 183 -16.09 9.73 8.17
C LYS A 183 -15.13 8.55 8.11
N ASP A 184 -13.89 8.79 8.51
CA ASP A 184 -12.93 7.73 8.75
C ASP A 184 -13.38 6.86 9.94
N LYS A 185 -13.46 5.55 9.72
CA LYS A 185 -13.86 4.52 10.69
C LYS A 185 -12.67 3.73 11.26
N GLY A 186 -11.44 4.16 10.99
CA GLY A 186 -10.24 3.52 11.51
C GLY A 186 -9.97 3.80 13.00
N ILE A 187 -8.94 3.16 13.56
CA ILE A 187 -8.59 3.31 15.00
C ILE A 187 -7.98 4.68 15.32
N ALA A 188 -7.50 5.40 14.31
CA ALA A 188 -6.95 6.74 14.44
C ALA A 188 -7.51 7.62 13.32
N PRO A 189 -8.78 8.08 13.45
CA PRO A 189 -9.47 8.80 12.38
C PRO A 189 -8.69 10.02 11.89
N MET A 190 -8.63 10.22 10.57
CA MET A 190 -8.07 11.44 9.99
C MET A 190 -8.85 12.68 10.49
N PRO A 191 -8.17 13.75 10.95
CA PRO A 191 -8.84 15.00 11.31
C PRO A 191 -9.62 15.61 10.16
N ARG A 192 -9.11 15.43 8.93
CA ARG A 192 -9.74 15.85 7.69
C ARG A 192 -9.53 14.78 6.63
N VAL A 193 -10.62 14.14 6.23
CA VAL A 193 -10.62 13.21 5.09
C VAL A 193 -10.53 14.05 3.80
N PRO A 194 -9.61 13.76 2.87
CA PRO A 194 -9.57 14.46 1.58
C PRO A 194 -10.86 14.18 0.81
N ALA A 195 -11.35 15.13 0.02
CA ALA A 195 -12.61 14.94 -0.72
C ALA A 195 -12.47 13.91 -1.86
N ALA A 196 -11.28 13.83 -2.45
CA ALA A 196 -10.98 12.90 -3.52
C ALA A 196 -9.55 12.38 -3.40
N LEU A 197 -9.33 11.18 -3.90
CA LEU A 197 -8.04 10.53 -4.06
C LEU A 197 -7.78 10.31 -5.54
N LYS A 198 -6.63 10.75 -6.05
CA LYS A 198 -6.17 10.41 -7.40
C LYS A 198 -5.20 9.24 -7.31
N VAL A 199 -5.47 8.17 -8.03
CA VAL A 199 -4.64 6.97 -8.08
C VAL A 199 -4.18 6.75 -9.52
N GLU A 200 -2.88 6.67 -9.72
CA GLU A 200 -2.27 6.29 -10.99
C GLU A 200 -1.77 4.84 -10.90
N LEU A 201 -1.93 4.07 -11.97
CA LEU A 201 -1.56 2.68 -12.09
C LEU A 201 -0.55 2.54 -13.22
N PRO A 202 0.74 2.85 -12.97
CA PRO A 202 1.76 2.78 -14.01
C PRO A 202 1.92 1.37 -14.58
N ASN A 203 1.59 0.33 -13.81
CA ASN A 203 1.61 -1.08 -14.20
C ASN A 203 0.72 -1.92 -13.25
N ASP A 204 0.67 -3.23 -13.48
CA ASP A 204 -0.15 -4.17 -12.70
C ASP A 204 0.29 -4.37 -11.24
N TYR A 205 1.51 -3.94 -10.89
CA TYR A 205 2.14 -4.26 -9.61
C TYR A 205 2.50 -3.02 -8.79
N SER A 206 2.10 -1.83 -9.20
CA SER A 206 2.34 -0.62 -8.43
C SER A 206 1.25 0.42 -8.67
N ILE A 207 1.05 1.25 -7.66
CA ILE A 207 0.14 2.40 -7.72
C ILE A 207 0.86 3.63 -7.20
N VAL A 208 0.43 4.78 -7.66
CA VAL A 208 0.85 6.09 -7.15
C VAL A 208 -0.39 6.81 -6.64
N ILE A 209 -0.35 7.23 -5.38
CA ILE A 209 -1.42 8.00 -4.76
C ILE A 209 -0.92 9.44 -4.60
N SER A 210 -1.61 10.41 -5.21
CA SER A 210 -1.28 11.82 -5.02
C SER A 210 -1.83 12.32 -3.67
N ASP A 211 -0.93 12.52 -2.71
CA ASP A 211 -1.26 13.02 -1.38
C ASP A 211 -0.98 14.53 -1.27
N PRO A 212 -1.89 15.35 -0.70
CA PRO A 212 -1.67 16.79 -0.58
C PRO A 212 -0.50 17.20 0.32
N GLU A 213 -0.18 16.39 1.34
CA GLU A 213 0.86 16.68 2.33
C GLU A 213 2.21 16.04 1.93
N HIS A 214 2.12 14.84 1.34
CA HIS A 214 3.27 14.01 1.01
C HIS A 214 3.65 14.01 -0.47
N GLY A 215 2.83 14.57 -1.36
CA GLY A 215 3.05 14.48 -2.81
C GLY A 215 2.75 13.08 -3.33
N ASP A 216 3.38 12.69 -4.44
CA ASP A 216 3.15 11.39 -5.05
C ASP A 216 3.78 10.26 -4.24
N MET A 217 2.92 9.41 -3.67
CA MET A 217 3.29 8.27 -2.86
C MET A 217 3.19 6.98 -3.67
N MET A 218 4.32 6.32 -3.92
CA MET A 218 4.36 5.05 -4.65
C MET A 218 4.17 3.86 -3.72
N PHE A 219 3.43 2.86 -4.19
CA PHE A 219 3.21 1.61 -3.49
C PHE A 219 3.35 0.42 -4.42
N ASP A 220 3.95 -0.67 -3.92
CA ASP A 220 4.13 -1.92 -4.64
C ASP A 220 3.11 -2.97 -4.18
N ALA A 221 2.47 -3.63 -5.13
CA ALA A 221 1.52 -4.70 -4.86
C ALA A 221 2.20 -5.92 -4.23
N LYS A 222 1.66 -6.39 -3.12
CA LYS A 222 1.96 -7.69 -2.51
C LYS A 222 0.69 -8.52 -2.42
N ILE A 223 0.73 -9.67 -3.08
CA ILE A 223 -0.37 -10.63 -3.09
C ILE A 223 -0.19 -11.60 -1.92
N GLY A 224 -1.27 -11.90 -1.20
CA GLY A 224 -1.26 -12.89 -0.12
C GLY A 224 -0.62 -12.42 1.19
N LEU A 225 -0.44 -11.11 1.37
CA LEU A 225 0.06 -10.55 2.63
C LEU A 225 -0.98 -10.59 3.76
N MET A 226 -2.27 -10.57 3.39
CA MET A 226 -3.39 -10.59 4.31
C MET A 226 -4.40 -11.64 3.86
N ASP A 227 -5.02 -12.28 4.84
CA ASP A 227 -6.16 -13.15 4.59
C ASP A 227 -7.33 -12.35 3.99
N PRO A 228 -8.16 -12.99 3.15
CA PRO A 228 -9.42 -12.39 2.73
C PRO A 228 -10.23 -12.02 3.99
N GLU A 229 -10.79 -10.81 4.00
CA GLU A 229 -11.67 -10.40 5.10
C GLU A 229 -12.90 -11.32 5.06
N PRO A 230 -13.28 -11.96 6.19
CA PRO A 230 -14.46 -12.79 6.21
C PRO A 230 -15.68 -11.95 5.81
N PRO A 231 -16.66 -12.52 5.10
CA PRO A 231 -17.92 -11.84 4.85
C PRO A 231 -18.54 -11.47 6.20
N ASN A 232 -18.74 -10.17 6.45
CA ASN A 232 -19.49 -9.69 7.61
C ASN A 232 -20.99 -9.88 7.39
#